data_AF-A2G4R4-F1
#
_entry.id   AF-A2G4R4-F1
#
_cell.length_a   1.000
_cell.length_b   1.000
_cell.length_c   1.000
_cell.angle_alpha   90.00
_cell.angle_beta   90.00
_cell.angle_gamma   90.00
#
_symmetry.space_group_name_H-M   'P 1'
#
loop_
_entity.id
_entity.type
_entity.pdbx_description
1 polymer ?
#
loop_
_entity_poly.entity_id
_entity_poly.type
_entity_poly.pdbx_seq_one_letter_code
_entity_poly.pdbx_strand_id
1 'polypeptide(L)'
;MGSNYYESKPYHIELPEGYYLFELWGCSSAFYPQDPVTYPSTNGAYAQGHILLHSNFEFYLHVCHKGEFQMLNYSYGGGGPGQLGGGGATDIRLLPGNYDNYTSLKSRIIVAAGAGASDTSDVGGPGGTIEGFNSKRDYGKGGTQTSGGQGNIDGSFGKGGGNPNRIDVLGNGSGGS
;
A
#
# COMPACT_ATOMS: atom_id res chain seq x y z
N MET A 1 20.62 -9.91 -0.13
CA MET A 1 19.83 -8.99 0.71
C MET A 1 18.46 -9.62 0.86
N GLY A 2 18.04 -9.96 2.08
CA GLY A 2 16.70 -10.51 2.31
C GLY A 2 15.63 -9.48 1.93
N SER A 3 14.45 -9.91 1.49
CA SER A 3 13.36 -8.98 1.19
C SER A 3 12.97 -8.23 2.46
N ASN A 4 12.94 -6.89 2.41
CA ASN A 4 12.48 -6.02 3.52
C ASN A 4 10.94 -6.02 3.66
N TYR A 5 10.31 -7.15 3.33
CA TYR A 5 8.88 -7.38 3.35
C TYR A 5 8.60 -8.63 4.17
N TYR A 6 7.46 -8.66 4.85
CA TYR A 6 6.80 -9.92 5.15
C TYR A 6 6.54 -10.62 3.80
N GLU A 7 6.98 -11.88 3.66
CA GLU A 7 7.12 -12.60 2.37
C GLU A 7 6.07 -12.23 1.32
N SER A 8 6.52 -11.77 0.14
CA SER A 8 5.62 -11.26 -0.88
C SER A 8 5.74 -12.01 -2.21
N LYS A 9 4.78 -12.92 -2.47
CA LYS A 9 4.60 -13.58 -3.77
C LYS A 9 3.22 -13.23 -4.34
N PRO A 10 3.09 -12.97 -5.64
CA PRO A 10 1.79 -12.76 -6.27
C PRO A 10 1.01 -14.07 -6.38
N TYR A 11 -0.31 -13.97 -6.39
CA TYR A 11 -1.17 -15.02 -6.92
C TYR A 11 -1.11 -14.99 -8.44
N HIS A 12 -0.89 -16.15 -9.05
CA HIS A 12 -0.98 -16.32 -10.50
C HIS A 12 -2.41 -16.74 -10.86
N ILE A 13 -3.05 -16.00 -11.77
CA ILE A 13 -4.38 -16.34 -12.28
C ILE A 13 -4.33 -16.38 -13.80
N GLU A 14 -4.91 -17.42 -14.40
CA GLU A 14 -5.18 -17.49 -15.83
C GLU A 14 -6.67 -17.33 -16.04
N LEU A 15 -7.08 -16.40 -16.89
CA LEU A 15 -8.46 -16.18 -17.26
C LEU A 15 -8.66 -16.43 -18.75
N PRO A 16 -9.72 -17.15 -19.15
CA PRO A 16 -10.05 -17.33 -20.56
C PRO A 16 -10.53 -16.03 -21.20
N GLU A 17 -10.76 -16.06 -22.51
CA GLU A 17 -11.45 -14.98 -23.23
C GLU A 17 -12.78 -14.62 -22.53
N GLY A 18 -13.04 -13.33 -22.35
CA GLY A 18 -14.23 -12.88 -21.63
C GLY A 18 -14.18 -11.43 -21.19
N TYR A 19 -15.27 -10.97 -20.58
CA TYR A 19 -15.38 -9.63 -20.01
C TYR A 19 -15.46 -9.73 -18.49
N TYR A 20 -14.48 -9.15 -17.81
CA TYR A 20 -14.28 -9.28 -16.37
C TYR A 20 -14.40 -7.94 -15.67
N LEU A 21 -15.06 -7.94 -14.51
CA LEU A 21 -14.97 -6.87 -13.52
C LEU A 21 -13.97 -7.30 -12.45
N PHE A 22 -12.96 -6.46 -12.21
CA PHE A 22 -12.06 -6.60 -11.08
C PHE A 22 -12.38 -5.54 -10.04
N GLU A 23 -12.42 -5.97 -8.77
CA GLU A 23 -12.65 -5.11 -7.61
C GLU A 23 -11.57 -5.34 -6.56
N LEU A 24 -10.91 -4.25 -6.15
CA LEU A 24 -9.75 -4.30 -5.28
C LEU A 24 -9.93 -3.33 -4.10
N TRP A 25 -9.44 -3.75 -2.94
CA TRP A 25 -9.30 -2.92 -1.76
C TRP A 25 -7.83 -2.87 -1.34
N GLY A 26 -7.33 -1.66 -1.11
CA GLY A 26 -6.08 -1.43 -0.44
C GLY A 26 -6.24 -1.63 1.06
N CYS A 27 -5.14 -1.91 1.75
CA CYS A 27 -5.20 -2.26 3.16
C CYS A 27 -5.14 -1.02 4.02
N SER A 28 -5.76 -1.15 5.19
CA SER A 28 -5.73 -0.11 6.21
C SER A 28 -4.38 -0.01 6.92
N SER A 29 -4.14 1.13 7.54
CA SER A 29 -2.97 1.33 8.40
C SER A 29 -3.10 0.57 9.72
N ALA A 30 -2.02 0.57 10.50
CA ALA A 30 -2.07 0.27 11.92
C ALA A 30 -2.90 1.31 12.69
N PHE A 31 -3.21 1.01 13.95
CA PHE A 31 -3.82 1.93 14.91
C PHE A 31 -3.04 1.86 16.23
N TYR A 32 -3.14 2.90 17.06
CA TYR A 32 -2.51 2.90 18.38
C TYR A 32 -3.37 2.11 19.38
N PRO A 33 -2.91 0.95 19.91
CA PRO A 33 -3.80 0.10 20.71
C PRO A 33 -4.25 0.73 22.04
N GLN A 34 -3.43 1.62 22.61
CA GLN A 34 -3.73 2.28 23.87
C GLN A 34 -4.66 3.50 23.71
N ASP A 35 -4.79 4.03 22.48
CA ASP A 35 -5.67 5.15 22.16
C ASP A 35 -6.20 5.05 20.71
N PRO A 36 -7.06 4.07 20.42
CA PRO A 36 -7.57 3.80 19.08
C PRO A 36 -8.58 4.84 18.61
N VAL A 37 -9.10 5.68 19.50
CA VAL A 37 -10.07 6.73 19.18
C VAL A 37 -9.36 7.97 18.65
N THR A 38 -8.27 8.38 19.30
CA THR A 38 -7.48 9.54 18.85
C THR A 38 -6.62 9.19 17.63
N TYR A 39 -6.06 7.98 17.59
CA TYR A 39 -5.18 7.51 16.51
C TYR A 39 -5.74 6.25 15.85
N PRO A 40 -6.88 6.38 15.13
CA PRO A 40 -7.53 5.26 14.48
C PRO A 40 -6.70 4.76 13.29
N SER A 41 -7.06 3.56 12.84
CA SER A 41 -6.67 3.03 11.54
C SER A 41 -7.35 3.83 10.43
N THR A 42 -6.65 4.04 9.33
CA THR A 42 -7.15 4.72 8.14
C THR A 42 -7.38 3.70 7.03
N ASN A 43 -8.34 3.94 6.16
CA ASN A 43 -8.75 2.96 5.15
C ASN A 43 -7.90 3.06 3.89
N GLY A 44 -7.61 1.92 3.26
CA GLY A 44 -7.07 1.89 1.90
C GLY A 44 -8.14 2.28 0.88
N ALA A 45 -7.72 2.47 -0.36
CA ALA A 45 -8.61 2.84 -1.44
C ALA A 45 -9.44 1.64 -1.94
N TYR A 46 -10.54 1.93 -2.63
CA TYR A 46 -11.23 0.96 -3.49
C TYR A 46 -10.95 1.32 -4.95
N ALA A 47 -10.67 0.32 -5.78
CA ALA A 47 -10.55 0.49 -7.21
C ALA A 47 -11.27 -0.64 -7.94
N GLN A 48 -11.90 -0.29 -9.06
CA GLN A 48 -12.50 -1.27 -9.95
C GLN A 48 -12.16 -0.94 -11.40
N GLY A 49 -12.19 -1.98 -12.24
CA GLY A 49 -11.97 -1.83 -13.67
C GLY A 49 -12.55 -3.01 -14.44
N HIS A 50 -13.03 -2.71 -15.64
CA HIS A 50 -13.47 -3.74 -16.57
C HIS A 50 -12.37 -4.05 -17.58
N ILE A 51 -12.15 -5.33 -17.85
CA ILE A 51 -11.16 -5.80 -18.83
C ILE A 51 -11.85 -6.75 -19.79
N LEU A 52 -11.75 -6.44 -21.08
CA LEU A 52 -12.09 -7.36 -22.16
C LEU A 52 -10.84 -8.13 -22.57
N LEU A 53 -10.91 -9.45 -22.48
CA LEU A 53 -9.89 -10.37 -22.98
C LEU A 53 -10.33 -10.93 -24.32
N HIS A 54 -9.44 -10.90 -25.31
CA HIS A 54 -9.64 -11.47 -26.65
C HIS A 54 -8.99 -12.85 -26.82
N SER A 55 -8.34 -13.34 -25.77
CA SER A 55 -7.71 -14.66 -25.67
C SER A 55 -7.48 -14.96 -24.19
N ASN A 56 -7.08 -16.19 -23.86
CA ASN A 56 -6.56 -16.49 -22.52
C ASN A 56 -5.43 -15.52 -22.15
N PHE A 57 -5.41 -15.09 -20.90
CA PHE A 57 -4.39 -14.19 -20.39
C PHE A 57 -4.05 -14.49 -18.93
N GLU A 58 -2.77 -14.32 -18.59
CA GLU A 58 -2.24 -14.50 -17.24
C GLU A 58 -2.11 -13.16 -16.53
N PHE A 59 -2.62 -13.07 -15.31
CA PHE A 59 -2.42 -11.94 -14.42
C PHE A 59 -1.69 -12.35 -13.15
N TYR A 60 -1.03 -11.36 -12.55
CA TYR A 60 -0.36 -11.48 -11.27
C TYR A 60 -1.02 -10.54 -10.26
N LEU A 61 -1.71 -11.13 -9.29
CA LEU A 61 -2.45 -10.40 -8.26
C LEU A 61 -1.61 -10.29 -7.00
N HIS A 62 -1.35 -9.06 -6.59
CA HIS A 62 -0.77 -8.74 -5.30
C HIS A 62 -1.87 -8.31 -4.34
N VAL A 63 -2.04 -9.02 -3.22
CA VAL A 63 -3.03 -8.69 -2.18
C VAL A 63 -2.33 -8.04 -1.01
N CYS A 64 -2.76 -6.84 -0.65
CA CYS A 64 -2.14 -6.05 0.41
C CYS A 64 -2.09 -6.75 1.77
N HIS A 65 -1.22 -6.23 2.64
CA HIS A 65 -1.25 -6.49 4.07
C HIS A 65 -1.57 -5.21 4.83
N LYS A 66 -2.29 -5.35 5.94
CA LYS A 66 -2.57 -4.26 6.87
C LYS A 66 -1.28 -3.78 7.54
N GLY A 67 -1.16 -2.49 7.80
CA GLY A 67 -0.09 -1.99 8.66
C GLY A 67 -0.20 -2.54 10.09
N GLU A 68 0.93 -2.72 10.75
CA GLU A 68 1.00 -3.22 12.14
C GLU A 68 1.57 -2.16 13.11
N PHE A 69 1.27 -2.32 14.40
CA PHE A 69 1.93 -1.54 15.44
C PHE A 69 3.39 -1.99 15.57
N GLN A 70 4.33 -1.05 15.67
CA GLN A 70 5.78 -1.29 15.75
C GLN A 70 6.32 -2.12 14.58
N MET A 71 5.97 -1.70 13.36
CA MET A 71 6.31 -2.40 12.13
C MET A 71 7.74 -2.10 11.70
N LEU A 72 8.60 -3.13 11.68
CA LEU A 72 10.01 -3.02 11.30
C LEU A 72 10.27 -3.19 9.79
N ASN A 73 9.35 -3.87 9.09
CA ASN A 73 9.44 -4.14 7.66
C ASN A 73 8.28 -3.46 6.93
N TYR A 74 8.39 -3.36 5.61
CA TYR A 74 7.26 -2.90 4.80
C TYR A 74 6.11 -3.93 4.84
N SER A 75 4.88 -3.43 4.91
CA SER A 75 3.70 -4.25 4.64
C SER A 75 3.81 -4.83 3.22
N TYR A 76 3.34 -6.06 3.01
CA TYR A 76 3.06 -6.51 1.65
C TYR A 76 2.15 -5.48 0.99
N GLY A 77 2.45 -5.07 -0.24
CA GLY A 77 1.76 -3.93 -0.85
C GLY A 77 2.48 -2.61 -0.59
N GLY A 78 3.66 -2.61 0.01
CA GLY A 78 4.50 -1.42 0.09
C GLY A 78 4.16 -0.46 1.21
N GLY A 79 3.26 -0.79 2.13
CA GLY A 79 2.99 0.08 3.29
C GLY A 79 4.26 0.33 4.10
N GLY A 80 4.47 1.58 4.52
CA GLY A 80 5.71 2.00 5.17
C GLY A 80 5.87 1.45 6.61
N PRO A 81 7.11 1.23 7.07
CA PRO A 81 7.39 0.83 8.46
C PRO A 81 7.33 2.02 9.44
N GLY A 82 7.19 1.73 10.73
CA GLY A 82 7.16 2.73 11.80
C GLY A 82 6.52 2.23 13.08
N GLN A 83 6.43 3.11 14.09
CA GLN A 83 5.57 2.94 15.26
C GLN A 83 4.14 2.53 14.86
N LEU A 84 3.56 3.18 13.85
CA LEU A 84 2.35 2.71 13.19
C LEU A 84 2.65 2.47 11.71
N GLY A 85 2.55 1.22 11.26
CA GLY A 85 2.78 0.85 9.87
C GLY A 85 1.66 1.31 8.95
N GLY A 86 2.03 1.69 7.73
CA GLY A 86 1.10 1.98 6.65
C GLY A 86 0.50 0.70 6.06
N GLY A 87 -0.69 0.79 5.51
CA GLY A 87 -1.29 -0.29 4.74
C GLY A 87 -0.63 -0.43 3.37
N GLY A 88 -0.61 -1.65 2.82
CA GLY A 88 -0.15 -1.89 1.46
C GLY A 88 -1.24 -1.72 0.39
N ALA A 89 -0.81 -1.58 -0.87
CA ALA A 89 -1.67 -1.64 -2.03
C ALA A 89 -1.99 -3.07 -2.46
N THR A 90 -3.21 -3.26 -2.98
CA THR A 90 -3.60 -4.43 -3.77
C THR A 90 -3.54 -4.01 -5.24
N ASP A 91 -2.93 -4.82 -6.09
CA ASP A 91 -2.83 -4.50 -7.52
C ASP A 91 -2.85 -5.73 -8.44
N ILE A 92 -3.32 -5.50 -9.67
CA ILE A 92 -3.27 -6.46 -10.78
C ILE A 92 -2.16 -6.06 -11.72
N ARG A 93 -1.29 -7.02 -12.09
CA ARG A 93 -0.13 -6.82 -12.95
C ARG A 93 -0.15 -7.74 -14.17
N LEU A 94 0.43 -7.23 -15.25
CA LEU A 94 0.66 -7.99 -16.49
C LEU A 94 1.97 -8.78 -16.47
N LEU A 95 2.93 -8.42 -15.60
CA LEU A 95 4.24 -9.06 -15.52
C LEU A 95 4.53 -9.62 -14.11
N PRO A 96 5.16 -10.81 -14.01
CA PRO A 96 5.50 -11.43 -12.73
C PRO A 96 6.55 -10.64 -11.98
N GLY A 97 6.59 -10.84 -10.66
CA GLY A 97 7.66 -10.36 -9.79
C GLY A 97 7.22 -10.34 -8.33
N ASN A 98 8.20 -10.23 -7.42
CA ASN A 98 7.89 -9.82 -6.05
C ASN A 98 7.30 -8.41 -6.08
N TYR A 99 6.62 -8.02 -5.00
CA TYR A 99 5.88 -6.76 -4.98
C TYR A 99 6.70 -5.54 -5.39
N ASP A 100 7.97 -5.43 -4.94
CA ASP A 100 8.85 -4.31 -5.26
C ASP A 100 9.67 -4.47 -6.54
N ASN A 101 9.40 -5.49 -7.34
CA ASN A 101 10.03 -5.64 -8.64
C ASN A 101 9.62 -4.47 -9.55
N TYR A 102 10.57 -3.63 -9.91
CA TYR A 102 10.33 -2.40 -10.66
C TYR A 102 9.65 -2.62 -12.02
N THR A 103 10.02 -3.69 -12.73
CA THR A 103 9.41 -4.03 -14.03
C THR A 103 7.96 -4.47 -13.85
N SER A 104 7.69 -5.31 -12.84
CA SER A 104 6.35 -5.74 -12.47
C SER A 104 5.48 -4.56 -12.01
N LEU A 105 5.98 -3.67 -11.17
CA LEU A 105 5.27 -2.47 -10.69
C LEU A 105 4.81 -1.55 -11.84
N LYS A 106 5.60 -1.40 -12.89
CA LYS A 106 5.22 -0.62 -14.08
C LYS A 106 4.11 -1.26 -14.91
N SER A 107 3.84 -2.55 -14.71
CA SER A 107 2.83 -3.32 -15.45
C SER A 107 1.47 -3.37 -14.75
N ARG A 108 1.29 -2.57 -13.69
CA ARG A 108 0.02 -2.48 -12.95
C ARG A 108 -1.05 -1.83 -13.81
N ILE A 109 -2.25 -2.40 -13.76
CA ILE A 109 -3.40 -1.93 -14.56
C ILE A 109 -4.59 -1.51 -13.70
N ILE A 110 -4.76 -2.09 -12.52
CA ILE A 110 -5.76 -1.69 -11.51
C ILE A 110 -5.06 -1.73 -10.16
N VAL A 111 -5.11 -0.62 -9.42
CA VAL A 111 -4.39 -0.44 -8.15
C VAL A 111 -5.34 0.16 -7.13
N ALA A 112 -5.46 -0.49 -5.99
CA ALA A 112 -6.12 0.03 -4.81
C ALA A 112 -5.05 0.35 -3.76
N ALA A 113 -4.75 1.64 -3.56
CA ALA A 113 -3.65 2.09 -2.71
C ALA A 113 -3.86 1.77 -1.23
N GLY A 114 -2.77 1.52 -0.53
CA GLY A 114 -2.79 1.38 0.93
C GLY A 114 -2.93 2.71 1.65
N ALA A 115 -3.34 2.66 2.92
CA ALA A 115 -3.53 3.85 3.74
C ALA A 115 -2.24 4.30 4.45
N GLY A 116 -2.09 5.61 4.68
CA GLY A 116 -1.06 6.15 5.56
C GLY A 116 -1.44 6.04 7.03
N ALA A 117 -0.47 5.79 7.90
CA ALA A 117 -0.68 5.61 9.33
C ALA A 117 -0.72 6.93 10.11
N SER A 118 -1.51 6.92 11.19
CA SER A 118 -1.55 7.98 12.19
C SER A 118 -0.23 8.07 12.95
N ASP A 119 0.12 9.26 13.45
CA ASP A 119 1.15 9.54 14.46
C ASP A 119 0.48 10.06 15.74
N THR A 120 1.21 10.06 16.84
CA THR A 120 0.91 10.79 18.09
C THR A 120 0.56 12.28 17.90
N SER A 121 0.79 12.84 16.71
CA SER A 121 0.47 14.24 16.40
C SER A 121 -0.41 14.43 15.17
N ASP A 122 -0.79 13.38 14.44
CA ASP A 122 -1.58 13.48 13.22
C ASP A 122 -2.32 12.18 12.88
N VAL A 123 -3.43 12.24 12.15
CA VAL A 123 -4.12 11.05 11.64
C VAL A 123 -3.70 10.83 10.19
N GLY A 124 -3.35 9.60 9.84
CA GLY A 124 -2.89 9.28 8.50
C GLY A 124 -3.95 9.54 7.43
N GLY A 125 -3.51 9.76 6.20
CA GLY A 125 -4.41 9.91 5.06
C GLY A 125 -4.94 8.55 4.59
N PRO A 126 -6.23 8.43 4.23
CA PRO A 126 -6.71 7.24 3.53
C PRO A 126 -6.01 7.05 2.18
N GLY A 127 -6.00 5.81 1.70
CA GLY A 127 -5.54 5.50 0.35
C GLY A 127 -6.40 6.23 -0.70
N GLY A 128 -5.77 6.64 -1.79
CA GLY A 128 -6.45 7.26 -2.93
C GLY A 128 -6.35 6.40 -4.20
N THR A 129 -7.06 6.78 -5.25
CA THR A 129 -7.04 6.04 -6.52
C THR A 129 -5.92 6.51 -7.45
N ILE A 130 -5.77 7.83 -7.63
CA ILE A 130 -4.71 8.44 -8.46
C ILE A 130 -3.68 9.16 -7.57
N GLU A 131 -4.17 9.88 -6.57
CA GLU A 131 -3.39 10.56 -5.55
C GLU A 131 -3.94 10.17 -4.19
N GLY A 132 -3.04 9.78 -3.28
CA GLY A 132 -3.37 9.53 -1.89
C GLY A 132 -3.78 10.81 -1.18
N PHE A 133 -4.60 10.67 -0.14
CA PHE A 133 -4.94 11.81 0.69
C PHE A 133 -3.78 12.15 1.62
N ASN A 134 -3.62 13.44 1.90
CA ASN A 134 -2.71 13.87 2.95
C ASN A 134 -3.25 13.44 4.32
N SER A 135 -2.35 13.37 5.28
CA SER A 135 -2.70 13.28 6.70
C SER A 135 -3.58 14.46 7.15
N LYS A 136 -4.31 14.30 8.25
CA LYS A 136 -5.34 15.24 8.72
C LYS A 136 -4.80 16.65 9.02
N ARG A 137 -3.58 16.77 9.54
CA ARG A 137 -2.88 18.03 9.78
C ARG A 137 -1.84 18.34 8.70
N ASP A 138 -1.87 17.58 7.61
CA ASP A 138 -1.09 17.82 6.40
C ASP A 138 0.44 17.69 6.58
N TYR A 139 0.88 16.96 7.62
CA TYR A 139 2.30 16.69 7.92
C TYR A 139 2.91 15.63 7.00
N GLY A 140 2.14 14.59 6.68
CA GLY A 140 2.43 13.63 5.62
C GLY A 140 1.58 13.87 4.38
N LYS A 141 2.18 13.72 3.19
CA LYS A 141 1.50 13.83 1.89
C LYS A 141 1.20 12.45 1.32
N GLY A 142 0.06 12.33 0.65
CA GLY A 142 -0.29 11.12 -0.08
C GLY A 142 0.68 10.83 -1.22
N GLY A 143 0.87 9.54 -1.54
CA GLY A 143 1.62 9.11 -2.71
C GLY A 143 0.81 9.29 -4.00
N THR A 144 1.44 9.02 -5.14
CA THR A 144 0.77 8.97 -6.45
C THR A 144 0.94 7.59 -7.06
N GLN A 145 0.35 7.37 -8.23
CA GLN A 145 0.59 6.15 -9.01
C GLN A 145 2.06 5.92 -9.40
N THR A 146 2.95 6.91 -9.24
CA THR A 146 4.36 6.82 -9.61
C THR A 146 5.32 7.22 -8.49
N SER A 147 4.82 7.56 -7.30
CA SER A 147 5.63 8.00 -6.16
C SER A 147 5.01 7.57 -4.84
N GLY A 148 5.84 7.29 -3.84
CA GLY A 148 5.37 6.95 -2.49
C GLY A 148 4.88 8.18 -1.73
N GLY A 149 4.15 7.97 -0.63
CA GLY A 149 3.78 9.05 0.28
C GLY A 149 5.01 9.74 0.88
N GLN A 150 4.87 11.03 1.17
CA GLN A 150 5.95 11.88 1.70
C GLN A 150 5.75 12.15 3.20
N GLY A 151 6.84 12.29 3.93
CA GLY A 151 6.82 12.56 5.37
C GLY A 151 8.21 12.78 5.93
N ASN A 152 8.44 12.41 7.19
CA ASN A 152 9.79 12.49 7.78
C ASN A 152 10.81 11.63 7.01
N ILE A 153 10.36 10.51 6.44
CA ILE A 153 11.11 9.73 5.45
C ILE A 153 10.16 9.46 4.30
N ASP A 154 10.54 9.90 3.11
CA ASP A 154 9.75 9.74 1.91
C ASP A 154 9.74 8.29 1.42
N GLY A 155 8.62 7.92 0.82
CA GLY A 155 8.47 6.69 0.07
C GLY A 155 9.11 6.75 -1.31
N SER A 156 8.99 5.64 -2.02
CA SER A 156 9.35 5.52 -3.44
C SER A 156 8.20 4.89 -4.20
N PHE A 157 8.30 4.82 -5.52
CA PHE A 157 7.33 4.08 -6.34
C PHE A 157 7.12 2.64 -5.81
N GLY A 158 5.86 2.28 -5.51
CA GLY A 158 5.53 0.99 -4.90
C GLY A 158 5.92 0.84 -3.43
N LYS A 159 6.34 1.91 -2.72
CA LYS A 159 6.71 1.85 -1.30
C LYS A 159 6.33 3.14 -0.59
N GLY A 160 5.45 3.06 0.40
CA GLY A 160 5.19 4.16 1.33
C GLY A 160 6.42 4.46 2.18
N GLY A 161 6.69 5.72 2.45
CA GLY A 161 7.74 6.17 3.38
C GLY A 161 7.48 5.77 4.82
N GLY A 162 8.53 5.73 5.63
CA GLY A 162 8.46 5.31 7.03
C GLY A 162 9.83 5.09 7.64
N ASN A 163 9.93 5.06 8.98
CA ASN A 163 11.20 4.90 9.69
C ASN A 163 11.18 3.67 10.62
N PRO A 164 11.82 2.55 10.23
CA PRO A 164 11.85 1.35 11.07
C PRO A 164 12.69 1.51 12.35
N ASN A 165 13.55 2.54 12.43
CA ASN A 165 14.39 2.80 13.59
C ASN A 165 13.71 3.69 14.64
N ARG A 166 12.47 4.12 14.40
CA ARG A 166 11.75 5.03 15.30
C ARG A 166 10.35 4.48 15.63
N ILE A 167 10.34 3.29 16.23
CA ILE A 167 9.14 2.57 16.64
C ILE A 167 8.60 2.96 18.03
N ASP A 168 9.35 3.79 18.77
CA ASP A 168 9.15 4.07 20.20
C ASP A 168 8.45 5.39 20.50
N VAL A 169 8.61 6.42 19.66
CA VAL A 169 7.98 7.73 19.90
C VAL A 169 7.56 8.51 18.64
N LEU A 170 8.17 8.25 17.48
CA LEU A 170 7.99 9.09 16.28
C LEU A 170 8.34 8.32 15.00
N GLY A 171 7.37 7.77 14.28
CA GLY A 171 7.66 7.17 12.97
C GLY A 171 6.43 6.46 12.45
N ASN A 172 5.86 6.95 11.36
CA ASN A 172 4.64 6.36 10.82
C ASN A 172 4.85 6.04 9.36
N GLY A 173 4.30 4.90 8.97
CA GLY A 173 4.32 4.43 7.62
C GLY A 173 3.26 5.14 6.81
N SER A 174 3.63 5.78 5.71
CA SER A 174 2.67 6.14 4.67
C SER A 174 2.23 4.90 3.88
N GLY A 175 1.10 5.00 3.18
CA GLY A 175 0.59 3.92 2.35
C GLY A 175 1.45 3.71 1.10
N GLY A 176 1.46 2.49 0.58
CA GLY A 176 2.05 2.19 -0.72
C GLY A 176 1.06 2.37 -1.87
N SER A 177 1.55 2.83 -3.01
CA SER A 177 0.87 2.85 -4.32
C SER A 177 1.83 2.68 -5.47
#